data_AF-A0A2G6QAR5-F1
#
_entry.id   AF-A0A2G6QAR5-F1
#
_cell.length_a   1.000
_cell.length_b   1.000
_cell.length_c   1.000
_cell.angle_alpha   90.00
_cell.angle_beta   90.00
_cell.angle_gamma   90.00
#
_symmetry.space_group_name_H-M   'P 1'
#
loop_
_entity.id
_entity.type
_entity.pdbx_description
1 polymer ?
#
loop_
_entity_poly.entity_id
_entity_poly.type
_entity_poly.pdbx_seq_one_letter_code
_entity_poly.pdbx_strand_id
1 'polypeptide(L)'
;MNLKSLIQEIEKQNLYIEQIIILCIKLIDHHNAHPSQNTIVFEHNLTLLSNLLLNRTHVIKRKLALCATLMNTLDMSNLNINNRIKSSISPATLADLKNIEFNNFTCKKLFNENIKQLELISLDFK
;
A
#
# COMPACT_ATOMS: atom_id res chain seq x y z
N MET A 1 24.61 0.79 6.54
CA MET A 1 23.70 0.98 5.39
C MET A 1 23.91 2.37 4.83
N ASN A 2 24.25 2.53 3.55
CA ASN A 2 24.43 3.86 2.95
C ASN A 2 23.10 4.42 2.44
N LEU A 3 22.98 5.75 2.33
CA LEU A 3 21.73 6.44 1.98
C LEU A 3 21.20 5.98 0.61
N LYS A 4 22.10 5.75 -0.36
CA LYS A 4 21.73 5.25 -1.70
C LYS A 4 21.04 3.89 -1.66
N SER A 5 21.57 2.94 -0.87
CA SER A 5 20.99 1.61 -0.70
C SER A 5 19.63 1.67 0.00
N LEU A 6 19.46 2.57 0.98
CA LEU A 6 18.18 2.77 1.63
C LEU A 6 17.11 3.32 0.67
N ILE A 7 17.48 4.28 -0.19
CA ILE A 7 16.61 4.84 -1.23
C ILE A 7 16.14 3.74 -2.20
N GLN A 8 17.08 2.94 -2.72
CA GLN A 8 16.76 1.84 -3.64
C GLN A 8 15.85 0.79 -3.00
N GLU A 9 16.07 0.48 -1.73
CA GLU A 9 15.23 -0.45 -0.98
C GLU A 9 13.81 0.11 -0.80
N ILE A 10 13.67 1.41 -0.53
CA ILE A 10 12.36 2.07 -0.47
C ILE A 10 11.64 1.99 -1.82
N GLU A 11 12.31 2.35 -2.92
CA GLU A 11 11.75 2.30 -4.28
C GLU A 11 11.27 0.88 -4.62
N LYS A 12 12.09 -0.14 -4.32
CA LYS A 12 11.75 -1.54 -4.53
C LYS A 12 10.53 -1.97 -3.70
N GLN A 13 10.48 -1.61 -2.43
CA GLN A 13 9.36 -1.94 -1.56
C GLN A 13 8.05 -1.28 -2.03
N ASN A 14 8.12 -0.04 -2.49
CA ASN A 14 6.97 0.71 -3.00
C ASN A 14 6.39 0.06 -4.27
N LEU A 15 7.25 -0.33 -5.22
CA LEU A 15 6.82 -1.07 -6.42
C LEU A 15 6.22 -2.44 -6.08
N TYR A 16 6.79 -3.14 -5.11
CA TYR A 16 6.28 -4.44 -4.68
C TYR A 16 4.88 -4.35 -4.06
N ILE A 17 4.58 -3.26 -3.36
CA ILE A 17 3.22 -3.02 -2.83
C ILE A 17 2.21 -2.91 -3.98
N GLU A 18 2.51 -2.13 -5.03
CA GLU A 18 1.59 -1.99 -6.17
C GLU A 18 1.37 -3.33 -6.88
N GLN A 19 2.41 -4.14 -7.04
CA GLN A 19 2.29 -5.48 -7.62
C GLN A 19 1.38 -6.40 -6.81
N ILE A 20 1.48 -6.36 -5.48
CA ILE A 20 0.58 -7.13 -4.61
C ILE A 20 -0.86 -6.65 -4.79
N ILE A 21 -1.10 -5.34 -4.82
CA ILE A 21 -2.46 -4.80 -4.97
C ILE A 21 -3.08 -5.24 -6.31
N ILE A 22 -2.33 -5.13 -7.42
CA ILE A 22 -2.80 -5.59 -8.74
C ILE A 22 -3.14 -7.09 -8.70
N LEU A 23 -2.31 -7.90 -8.03
CA LEU A 23 -2.60 -9.33 -7.88
C LEU A 23 -3.83 -9.58 -7.00
N CYS A 24 -4.04 -8.78 -5.95
CA CYS A 24 -5.25 -8.86 -5.12
C CYS A 24 -6.51 -8.65 -5.96
N ILE A 25 -6.53 -7.61 -6.79
CA ILE A 25 -7.67 -7.31 -7.67
C ILE A 25 -7.95 -8.50 -8.59
N LYS A 26 -6.91 -9.06 -9.22
CA LYS A 26 -7.07 -10.27 -10.06
C LYS A 26 -7.64 -11.47 -9.30
N LEU A 27 -7.21 -11.67 -8.04
CA LEU A 27 -7.74 -12.75 -7.20
C LEU A 27 -9.21 -12.52 -6.83
N ILE A 28 -9.60 -11.27 -6.60
CA ILE A 28 -10.98 -10.89 -6.33
C ILE A 28 -11.85 -11.09 -7.57
N ASP A 29 -11.40 -10.62 -8.74
CA ASP A 29 -12.10 -10.82 -10.01
C ASP A 29 -12.29 -12.32 -10.30
N HIS A 30 -11.24 -13.12 -10.06
CA HIS A 30 -11.32 -14.56 -10.21
C HIS A 30 -12.33 -15.20 -9.25
N HIS A 31 -12.33 -14.78 -7.98
CA HIS A 31 -13.29 -15.25 -6.97
C HIS A 31 -14.73 -14.85 -7.32
N ASN A 32 -14.95 -13.65 -7.86
CA ASN A 32 -16.28 -13.20 -8.28
C ASN A 32 -16.81 -14.00 -9.48
N ALA A 33 -15.92 -14.35 -10.43
CA ALA A 33 -16.27 -15.21 -11.55
C ALA A 33 -16.42 -16.70 -11.15
N HIS A 34 -15.69 -17.15 -10.13
CA HIS A 34 -15.66 -18.53 -9.65
C HIS A 34 -15.78 -18.55 -8.11
N PRO A 35 -16.99 -18.35 -7.56
CA PRO A 35 -17.17 -18.24 -6.12
C PRO A 35 -16.65 -19.49 -5.43
N SER A 36 -15.74 -19.29 -4.47
CA SER A 36 -15.24 -20.39 -3.66
C SER A 36 -16.36 -20.92 -2.75
N GLN A 37 -16.26 -22.19 -2.34
CA GLN A 37 -17.17 -22.74 -1.32
C GLN A 37 -17.01 -22.05 0.04
N ASN A 38 -15.91 -21.31 0.25
CA ASN A 38 -15.57 -20.69 1.52
C ASN A 38 -15.27 -19.19 1.37
N THR A 39 -16.24 -18.46 0.83
CA THR A 39 -16.20 -17.01 0.63
C THR A 39 -15.83 -16.24 1.89
N ILE A 40 -16.27 -16.70 3.08
CA ILE A 40 -15.95 -16.04 4.34
C ILE A 40 -14.44 -16.08 4.63
N VAL A 41 -13.77 -17.22 4.39
CA VAL A 41 -12.32 -17.33 4.56
C VAL A 41 -11.58 -16.47 3.54
N PHE A 42 -12.08 -16.41 2.30
CA PHE A 42 -11.52 -15.52 1.28
C PHE A 42 -11.59 -14.04 1.72
N GLU A 43 -12.77 -13.57 2.15
CA GLU A 43 -12.97 -12.20 2.63
C GLU A 43 -12.11 -11.88 3.87
N HIS A 44 -11.99 -12.82 4.80
CA HIS A 44 -11.10 -12.67 5.96
C HIS A 44 -9.63 -12.50 5.54
N ASN A 45 -9.16 -13.30 4.58
CA ASN A 45 -7.81 -13.19 4.05
C ASN A 45 -7.57 -11.87 3.32
N LEU A 46 -8.57 -11.33 2.61
CA LEU A 46 -8.49 -9.99 2.03
C LEU A 46 -8.33 -8.92 3.10
N THR A 47 -9.06 -9.02 4.22
CA THR A 47 -8.89 -8.11 5.36
C THR A 47 -7.47 -8.18 5.91
N LEU A 48 -6.92 -9.39 6.13
CA LEU A 48 -5.54 -9.56 6.61
C LEU A 48 -4.51 -8.96 5.64
N LEU A 49 -4.70 -9.18 4.34
CA LEU A 49 -3.82 -8.67 3.29
C LEU A 49 -3.85 -7.14 3.22
N SER A 50 -5.04 -6.53 3.29
CA SER A 50 -5.18 -5.06 3.32
C SER A 50 -4.47 -4.44 4.54
N ASN A 51 -4.54 -5.08 5.71
CA ASN A 51 -3.82 -4.64 6.90
C ASN A 51 -2.30 -4.79 6.75
N LEU A 52 -1.83 -5.89 6.15
CA LEU A 52 -0.41 -6.08 5.86
C LEU A 52 0.12 -4.99 4.91
N LEU A 53 -0.61 -4.68 3.84
CA LEU A 53 -0.27 -3.63 2.89
C LEU A 53 -0.19 -2.27 3.58
N LEU A 54 -1.19 -1.92 4.39
CA LEU A 54 -1.21 -0.69 5.19
C LEU A 54 0.04 -0.56 6.07
N ASN A 55 0.37 -1.61 6.82
CA ASN A 55 1.55 -1.63 7.69
C ASN A 55 2.86 -1.47 6.91
N ARG A 56 2.98 -2.12 5.74
CA ARG A 56 4.16 -2.00 4.87
C ARG A 56 4.31 -0.58 4.32
N THR A 57 3.22 0.05 3.88
CA THR A 57 3.22 1.44 3.41
C THR A 57 3.64 2.41 4.52
N HIS A 58 3.16 2.21 5.75
CA HIS A 58 3.60 2.99 6.91
C HIS A 58 5.12 2.87 7.17
N VAL A 59 5.67 1.67 7.09
CA VAL A 59 7.11 1.44 7.25
C VAL A 59 7.89 2.20 6.18
N ILE A 60 7.44 2.17 4.92
CA ILE A 60 8.07 2.93 3.84
C ILE A 60 8.04 4.43 4.14
N LYS A 61 6.88 4.97 4.55
CA LYS A 61 6.74 6.39 4.90
C LYS A 61 7.69 6.81 6.03
N ARG A 62 7.82 5.98 7.07
CA ARG A 62 8.76 6.23 8.18
C ARG A 62 10.21 6.23 7.70
N LYS A 63 10.59 5.31 6.81
CA LYS A 63 11.94 5.28 6.22
C LYS A 63 12.22 6.53 5.39
N LEU A 64 11.24 7.01 4.61
CA LEU A 64 11.36 8.26 3.85
C LEU A 64 11.54 9.47 4.76
N ALA A 65 10.73 9.60 5.80
CA ALA A 65 10.86 10.68 6.78
C ALA A 65 12.25 10.68 7.45
N LEU A 66 12.75 9.50 7.84
CA LEU A 66 14.10 9.37 8.39
C LEU A 66 15.18 9.79 7.38
N CYS A 67 15.05 9.41 6.11
CA CYS A 67 15.98 9.84 5.05
C CYS A 67 15.98 11.36 4.90
N ALA A 68 14.81 11.99 4.87
CA ALA A 68 14.67 13.43 4.76
C ALA A 68 15.35 14.15 5.94
N THR A 69 15.12 13.66 7.17
CA THR A 69 15.78 14.20 8.38
C THR A 69 17.30 14.09 8.29
N LEU A 70 17.83 12.92 7.90
CA LEU A 70 19.28 12.71 7.75
C LEU A 70 19.89 13.61 6.67
N MET A 71 19.21 13.77 5.52
CA MET A 71 19.65 14.69 4.47
C MET A 71 19.71 16.13 4.96
N ASN A 72 18.70 16.57 5.72
CA ASN A 72 18.66 17.92 6.29
C ASN A 72 19.79 18.15 7.32
N THR A 73 20.08 17.16 8.18
CA THR A 73 21.20 17.24 9.13
C THR A 73 22.57 17.36 8.43
N LEU A 74 22.67 16.86 7.20
CA LEU A 74 23.89 16.90 6.38
C LEU A 74 23.91 18.08 5.38
N ASP A 75 22.95 19.00 5.47
CA ASP A 75 22.77 20.13 4.54
C ASP A 75 22.65 19.72 3.06
N MET A 76 22.10 18.54 2.80
CA MET A 76 21.83 17.99 1.46
C MET A 76 20.36 18.19 1.03
N SER A 77 19.77 19.32 1.42
CA SER A 77 18.33 19.62 1.21
C SER A 77 17.92 19.73 -0.26
N ASN A 78 18.88 20.02 -1.13
CA ASN A 78 18.76 20.05 -2.60
C ASN A 78 18.43 18.69 -3.24
N LEU A 79 18.48 17.58 -2.49
CA LEU A 79 18.11 16.24 -2.97
C LEU A 79 16.69 15.80 -2.62
N ASN A 80 15.82 16.72 -2.17
CA ASN A 80 14.46 16.51 -1.63
C ASN A 80 13.83 15.16 -2.02
N ILE A 81 14.05 14.16 -1.16
CA ILE A 81 13.66 12.77 -1.40
C ILE A 81 12.13 12.59 -1.47
N ASN A 82 11.38 13.46 -0.80
CA ASN A 82 9.92 13.43 -0.81
C ASN A 82 9.37 13.73 -2.21
N ASN A 83 10.05 14.57 -2.99
CA ASN A 83 9.67 14.83 -4.38
C ASN A 83 10.08 13.69 -5.33
N ARG A 84 11.05 12.87 -4.91
CA ARG A 84 11.63 11.80 -5.74
C ARG A 84 10.87 10.48 -5.62
N ILE A 85 10.41 10.13 -4.43
CA ILE A 85 9.72 8.86 -4.18
C ILE A 85 8.24 9.14 -3.94
N LYS A 86 7.45 8.97 -5.01
CA LYS A 86 5.99 9.04 -4.98
C LYS A 86 5.39 7.67 -4.73
N SER A 87 4.17 7.61 -4.21
CA SER A 87 3.45 6.34 -4.05
C SER A 87 3.34 5.66 -5.41
N SER A 88 3.71 4.37 -5.47
CA SER A 88 3.47 3.56 -6.67
C SER A 88 2.00 3.16 -6.80
N ILE A 89 1.19 3.40 -5.77
CA ILE A 89 -0.22 3.04 -5.76
C ILE A 89 -1.01 3.99 -6.64
N SER A 90 -1.54 3.48 -7.76
CA SER A 90 -2.29 4.32 -8.69
C SER A 90 -3.67 4.68 -8.14
N PRO A 91 -4.22 5.87 -8.45
CA PRO A 91 -5.59 6.22 -8.10
C PRO A 91 -6.63 5.25 -8.66
N ALA A 92 -6.39 4.68 -9.85
CA ALA A 92 -7.27 3.68 -10.46
C ALA A 92 -7.30 2.39 -9.62
N THR A 93 -6.11 1.88 -9.25
CA THR A 93 -5.98 0.69 -8.41
C THR A 93 -6.68 0.87 -7.05
N LEU A 94 -6.58 2.05 -6.44
CA LEU A 94 -7.32 2.38 -5.20
C LEU A 94 -8.83 2.44 -5.40
N ALA A 95 -9.30 2.95 -6.54
CA ALA A 95 -10.73 2.98 -6.85
C ALA A 95 -11.30 1.57 -7.01
N ASP A 96 -10.57 0.69 -7.70
CA ASP A 96 -10.95 -0.72 -7.86
C ASP A 96 -11.09 -1.41 -6.50
N LEU A 97 -10.14 -1.20 -5.59
CA LEU A 97 -10.21 -1.75 -4.23
C LEU A 97 -11.43 -1.25 -3.45
N LYS A 98 -11.83 0.01 -3.61
CA LYS A 98 -12.99 0.59 -2.90
C LYS A 98 -14.33 0.03 -3.38
N ASN A 99 -14.38 -0.47 -4.61
CA ASN A 99 -15.60 -1.01 -5.21
C ASN A 99 -15.81 -2.50 -4.89
N ILE A 100 -14.92 -3.12 -4.11
CA ILE A 100 -15.04 -4.53 -3.75
C ILE A 100 -16.25 -4.75 -2.84
N GLU A 101 -17.08 -5.71 -3.24
CA GLU A 101 -18.20 -6.18 -2.43
C GLU A 101 -17.78 -7.31 -1.49
N PHE A 102 -18.41 -7.33 -0.33
CA PHE A 102 -18.18 -8.31 0.73
C PHE A 102 -19.54 -8.79 1.25
N ASN A 103 -19.66 -10.09 1.47
CA ASN A 103 -20.82 -10.70 2.11
C ASN A 103 -20.76 -10.54 3.62
N ASN A 104 -19.56 -10.60 4.21
CA ASN A 104 -19.35 -10.43 5.63
C ASN A 104 -19.17 -8.95 5.99
N PHE A 105 -20.13 -8.41 6.75
CA PHE A 105 -20.13 -7.01 7.17
C PHE A 105 -18.87 -6.59 7.94
N THR A 106 -18.37 -7.44 8.84
CA THR A 106 -17.16 -7.15 9.63
C THR A 106 -15.92 -7.08 8.74
N CYS A 107 -15.76 -8.02 7.80
CA CYS A 107 -14.66 -8.01 6.84
C CYS A 107 -14.72 -6.78 5.94
N LYS A 108 -15.92 -6.42 5.45
CA LYS A 108 -16.16 -5.20 4.66
C LYS A 108 -15.69 -3.95 5.39
N LYS A 109 -16.11 -3.80 6.64
CA LYS A 109 -15.78 -2.62 7.46
C LYS A 109 -14.27 -2.49 7.64
N LEU A 110 -13.61 -3.56 8.09
CA LEU A 110 -12.17 -3.55 8.34
C LEU A 110 -11.37 -3.34 7.06
N PHE A 111 -11.76 -3.98 5.97
CA PHE A 111 -11.12 -3.80 4.68
C PHE A 111 -11.23 -2.33 4.20
N ASN A 112 -12.43 -1.76 4.23
CA ASN A 112 -12.66 -0.37 3.82
C ASN A 112 -11.90 0.64 4.70
N GLU A 113 -11.80 0.39 6.00
CA GLU A 113 -10.98 1.19 6.91
C GLU A 113 -9.49 1.14 6.50
N ASN A 114 -8.96 -0.05 6.19
CA ASN A 114 -7.59 -0.22 5.73
C ASN A 114 -7.33 0.48 4.38
N ILE A 115 -8.24 0.34 3.41
CA ILE A 115 -8.12 0.99 2.10
C ILE A 115 -8.18 2.52 2.22
N LYS A 116 -9.07 3.04 3.08
CA LYS A 116 -9.14 4.48 3.36
C LYS A 116 -7.83 5.01 3.95
N GLN A 117 -7.23 4.30 4.91
CA GLN A 117 -5.94 4.70 5.46
C GLN A 117 -4.81 4.59 4.43
N LEU A 118 -4.83 3.56 3.58
CA LEU A 118 -3.85 3.39 2.50
C LEU A 118 -3.92 4.55 1.49
N GLU A 119 -5.12 5.02 1.15
CA GLU A 119 -5.31 6.19 0.30
C GLU A 119 -4.75 7.46 0.95
N LEU A 120 -5.09 7.74 2.21
CA LEU A 120 -4.59 8.91 2.93
C LEU A 120 -3.07 8.93 2.95
N ILE A 121 -2.44 7.79 3.26
CA ILE A 121 -0.99 7.67 3.26
C ILE A 121 -0.44 7.90 1.85
N SER A 122 -1.08 7.33 0.81
CA SER A 122 -0.62 7.51 -0.58
C SER A 122 -0.70 8.95 -1.06
N LEU A 123 -1.68 9.72 -0.56
CA LEU A 123 -1.75 11.17 -0.82
C LEU A 123 -0.61 11.94 -0.16
N ASP A 124 -0.15 11.50 1.01
CA ASP A 124 1.01 12.11 1.68
C ASP A 124 2.35 11.84 0.96
N PHE A 125 2.38 10.94 -0.03
CA PHE A 125 3.53 10.74 -0.92
C PHE A 125 3.50 11.65 -2.17
N LYS A 126 2.46 12.48 -2.37
CA LYS A 126 2.33 13.32 -3.57
C LYS A 126 3.23 14.55 -3.56
#